data_AF-A0A0N4UQ50-F1
#
_entry.id   AF-A0A0N4UQ50-F1
#
_cell.length_a   1.000
_cell.length_b   1.000
_cell.length_c   1.000
_cell.angle_alpha   90.00
_cell.angle_beta   90.00
_cell.angle_gamma   90.00
#
_symmetry.space_group_name_H-M   'P 1'
#
loop_
_entity.id
_entity.type
_entity.pdbx_description
1 polymer ?
#
loop_
_entity_poly.entity_id
_entity_poly.type
_entity_poly.pdbx_seq_one_letter_code
_entity_poly.pdbx_strand_id
1 'polypeptide(L)'
;MNSKIAYAMQFCSHKCDIIESRKDILKAGAVLFNVNDLRLNNLPKRRIPNQVYVLLNRESPHHTYIYSKRLPPYFFNLSMTYRLDSDFYYGYGRLKKITMSTDPSKIRNWKDIKKIVKKKKKSILQFVSHCYTPSKREDYVDELKRYINVTIFGKCTSNPSEHRFYLSFENSVCRDYITEKLFTRIDQLLIPIVLKKSFYRHILPDDSYIAADDFSSPKTLADYLSAVENNITEYMK
;
A
#
# COMPACT_ATOMS: atom_id res chain seq x y z
N MET A 1 -10.47 23.38 -11.87
CA MET A 1 -10.11 22.59 -10.69
C MET A 1 -10.96 21.33 -10.69
N ASN A 2 -10.34 20.15 -10.70
CA ASN A 2 -11.05 18.86 -10.63
C ASN A 2 -12.00 18.83 -9.42
N SER A 3 -13.27 18.47 -9.62
CA SER A 3 -14.29 18.50 -8.57
C SER A 3 -13.91 17.67 -7.33
N LYS A 4 -13.17 16.58 -7.52
CA LYS A 4 -12.67 15.74 -6.43
C LYS A 4 -11.62 16.47 -5.57
N ILE A 5 -10.77 17.26 -6.21
CA ILE A 5 -9.74 18.05 -5.53
C ILE A 5 -10.41 19.16 -4.72
N ALA A 6 -11.35 19.90 -5.31
CA ALA A 6 -12.13 20.93 -4.62
C ALA A 6 -12.83 20.40 -3.36
N TYR A 7 -13.49 19.25 -3.49
CA TYR A 7 -14.12 18.59 -2.36
C TYR A 7 -13.13 18.16 -1.27
N ALA A 8 -11.96 17.63 -1.64
CA ALA A 8 -10.96 17.22 -0.65
C ALA A 8 -10.41 18.40 0.17
N MET A 9 -10.20 19.55 -0.48
CA MET A 9 -9.62 20.74 0.14
C MET A 9 -10.51 21.39 1.19
N GLN A 10 -11.83 21.18 1.16
CA GLN A 10 -12.74 21.75 2.16
C GLN A 10 -12.49 21.23 3.58
N PHE A 11 -11.78 20.10 3.71
CA PHE A 11 -11.43 19.48 4.99
C PHE A 11 -10.01 19.83 5.46
N CYS A 12 -9.27 20.66 4.71
CA CYS A 12 -7.93 21.10 5.09
C CYS A 12 -8.02 22.33 5.99
N SER A 13 -7.19 22.37 7.06
CA SER A 13 -7.06 23.54 7.93
C SER A 13 -6.47 24.76 7.22
N HIS A 14 -5.75 24.54 6.12
CA HIS A 14 -5.14 25.59 5.31
C HIS A 14 -5.80 25.62 3.93
N LYS A 15 -6.14 26.82 3.47
CA LYS A 15 -6.62 27.08 2.12
C LYS A 15 -5.41 27.24 1.20
N CYS A 16 -5.35 26.43 0.15
CA CYS A 16 -4.38 26.56 -0.91
C CYS A 16 -5.12 26.71 -2.25
N ASP A 17 -4.47 27.30 -3.24
CA ASP A 17 -4.95 27.27 -4.62
C ASP A 17 -4.15 26.22 -5.39
N ILE A 18 -4.84 25.39 -6.18
CA ILE A 18 -4.18 24.38 -7.02
C ILE A 18 -4.13 24.90 -8.45
N ILE A 19 -2.90 25.07 -8.92
CA ILE A 19 -2.59 25.55 -10.26
C ILE A 19 -2.25 24.35 -11.14
N GLU A 20 -3.11 24.05 -12.12
CA GLU A 20 -2.88 22.98 -13.10
C GLU A 20 -2.15 23.50 -14.36
N SER A 21 -2.26 24.80 -14.65
CA SER A 21 -1.69 25.46 -15.83
C SER A 21 -0.21 25.80 -15.64
N ARG A 22 0.66 25.28 -16.52
CA ARG A 22 2.10 25.61 -16.53
C ARG A 22 2.36 27.11 -16.76
N LYS A 23 1.45 27.84 -17.41
CA LYS A 23 1.59 29.28 -17.64
C LYS A 23 1.57 30.08 -16.33
N ASP A 24 0.94 29.54 -15.31
CA ASP A 24 0.77 30.16 -14.00
C ASP A 24 1.81 29.68 -12.98
N ILE A 25 2.83 28.92 -13.42
CA ILE A 25 3.83 28.32 -12.53
C ILE A 25 4.52 29.37 -11.64
N LEU A 26 4.75 30.59 -12.12
CA LEU A 26 5.39 31.66 -11.36
C LEU A 26 4.56 32.14 -10.15
N LYS A 27 3.25 31.86 -10.13
CA LYS A 27 2.37 32.19 -9.00
C LYS A 27 2.41 31.14 -7.89
N ALA A 28 2.95 29.95 -8.16
CA ALA A 28 2.95 28.85 -7.21
C ALA A 28 3.99 29.07 -6.11
N GLY A 29 3.61 28.86 -4.85
CA GLY A 29 4.56 28.80 -3.73
C GLY A 29 5.28 27.45 -3.64
N ALA A 30 4.64 26.38 -4.11
CA ALA A 30 5.23 25.05 -4.21
C ALA A 30 4.89 24.40 -5.55
N VAL A 31 5.82 23.63 -6.09
CA VAL A 31 5.66 22.89 -7.35
C VAL A 31 5.94 21.41 -7.08
N LEU A 32 4.96 20.57 -7.36
CA LEU A 32 5.03 19.12 -7.16
C LEU A 32 5.46 18.45 -8.46
N PHE A 33 6.52 17.64 -8.39
CA PHE A 33 7.05 16.91 -9.53
C PHE A 33 6.84 15.41 -9.31
N ASN A 34 5.81 14.84 -9.95
CA ASN A 34 5.61 13.40 -9.95
C ASN A 34 6.69 12.72 -10.79
N VAL A 35 7.48 11.82 -10.19
CA VAL A 35 8.58 11.13 -10.86
C VAL A 35 8.13 10.41 -12.13
N ASN A 36 6.93 9.83 -12.14
CA ASN A 36 6.40 9.10 -13.29
C ASN A 36 6.06 10.01 -14.49
N ASP A 37 5.71 11.27 -14.23
CA ASP A 37 5.33 12.25 -15.26
C ASP A 37 6.50 13.21 -15.59
N LEU A 38 7.59 13.11 -14.83
CA LEU A 38 8.71 14.03 -14.92
C LEU A 38 9.51 13.80 -16.19
N ARG A 39 9.57 14.84 -17.04
CA ARG A 39 10.51 14.89 -18.16
C ARG A 39 11.69 15.78 -17.76
N LEU A 40 12.90 15.22 -17.76
CA LEU A 40 14.11 15.93 -17.31
C LEU A 40 14.39 17.19 -18.14
N ASN A 41 14.10 17.15 -19.44
CA ASN A 41 14.23 18.31 -20.33
C ASN A 41 13.20 19.41 -20.05
N ASN A 42 12.14 19.13 -19.28
CA ASN A 42 11.15 20.11 -18.86
C ASN A 42 11.48 20.74 -17.49
N LEU A 43 12.50 20.26 -16.78
CA LEU A 43 12.95 20.88 -15.54
C LEU A 43 13.62 22.24 -15.84
N PRO A 44 13.33 23.28 -15.05
CA PRO A 44 14.10 24.51 -15.17
C PRO A 44 15.55 24.25 -14.77
N LYS A 45 16.50 24.91 -15.45
CA LYS A 45 17.94 24.72 -15.19
C LYS A 45 18.34 25.02 -13.74
N ARG A 46 17.60 25.92 -13.09
CA ARG A 46 17.72 26.27 -11.67
C ARG A 46 16.31 26.42 -11.09
N ARG A 47 16.16 26.16 -9.80
CA ARG A 47 14.92 26.49 -9.08
C ARG A 47 14.62 27.98 -9.20
N ILE A 48 13.34 28.32 -9.32
CA ILE A 48 12.89 29.71 -9.22
C ILE A 48 12.99 30.13 -7.73
N PRO A 49 13.65 31.26 -7.41
CA PRO A 49 13.66 31.79 -6.06
C PRO A 49 12.23 32.00 -5.54
N ASN A 50 11.96 31.70 -4.26
CA ASN A 50 10.64 31.76 -3.61
C ASN A 50 9.65 30.61 -3.93
N GLN A 51 10.11 29.55 -4.58
CA GLN A 51 9.32 28.33 -4.77
C GLN A 51 9.95 27.14 -4.04
N VAL A 52 9.10 26.29 -3.49
CA VAL A 52 9.50 24.99 -2.92
C VAL A 52 9.26 23.89 -3.96
N TYR A 53 10.32 23.20 -4.36
CA TYR A 53 10.24 22.11 -5.33
C TYR A 53 10.11 20.79 -4.58
N VAL A 54 9.00 20.10 -4.76
CA VAL A 54 8.67 18.85 -4.04
C VAL A 54 8.78 17.67 -4.99
N LEU A 55 9.66 16.72 -4.70
CA LEU A 55 9.73 15.45 -5.42
C LEU A 55 8.60 14.53 -4.92
N LEU A 56 7.66 14.20 -5.80
CA LEU A 56 6.56 13.29 -5.49
C LEU A 56 6.86 11.92 -6.10
N ASN A 57 6.94 10.87 -5.27
CA ASN A 57 7.07 9.49 -5.75
C ASN A 57 6.33 8.49 -4.87
N ARG A 58 5.46 7.68 -5.49
CA ARG A 58 4.77 6.57 -4.83
C ARG A 58 5.29 5.19 -5.19
N GLU A 59 6.13 5.08 -6.19
CA GLU A 59 6.61 3.81 -6.70
C GLU A 59 7.93 3.39 -6.05
N SER A 60 8.19 2.09 -6.03
CA SER A 60 9.43 1.54 -5.47
C SER A 60 10.66 2.02 -6.25
N PRO A 61 11.87 2.01 -5.64
CA PRO A 61 13.12 2.27 -6.34
C PRO A 61 13.33 1.34 -7.54
N HIS A 62 12.86 0.09 -7.53
CA HIS A 62 13.01 -0.80 -8.68
C HIS A 62 12.25 -0.32 -9.92
N HIS A 63 11.15 0.42 -9.74
CA HIS A 63 10.36 0.98 -10.83
C HIS A 63 10.76 2.41 -11.20
N THR A 64 11.57 3.07 -10.37
CA THR A 64 11.96 4.48 -10.54
C THR A 64 13.47 4.73 -10.63
N TYR A 65 14.31 3.70 -10.49
CA TYR A 65 15.76 3.80 -10.40
C TYR A 65 16.40 4.63 -11.51
N ILE A 66 16.02 4.38 -12.77
CA ILE A 66 16.57 5.09 -13.93
C ILE A 66 16.26 6.58 -13.86
N TYR A 67 15.07 6.95 -13.41
CA TYR A 67 14.66 8.35 -13.25
C TYR A 67 15.43 8.99 -12.10
N SER A 68 15.45 8.36 -10.93
CA SER A 68 16.15 8.86 -9.74
C SER A 68 17.64 9.10 -10.01
N LYS A 69 18.30 8.20 -10.76
CA LYS A 69 19.71 8.34 -11.13
C LYS A 69 20.00 9.54 -12.04
N ARG A 70 19.01 9.99 -12.82
CA ARG A 70 19.16 11.10 -13.77
C ARG A 70 18.70 12.44 -13.20
N LEU A 71 18.13 12.47 -12.00
CA LEU A 71 17.74 13.72 -11.35
C LEU A 71 18.98 14.55 -11.01
N PRO A 72 18.96 15.87 -11.25
CA PRO A 72 20.04 16.74 -10.78
C PRO A 72 20.16 16.67 -9.25
N PRO A 73 21.38 16.51 -8.71
CA PRO A 73 21.59 16.44 -7.28
C PRO A 73 21.14 17.75 -6.61
N TYR A 74 20.59 17.64 -5.40
CA TYR A 74 20.14 18.79 -4.58
C TYR A 74 19.10 19.70 -5.26
N PHE A 75 18.37 19.20 -6.27
CA PHE A 75 17.41 20.01 -7.03
C PHE A 75 16.05 20.17 -6.35
N PHE A 76 15.59 19.18 -5.61
CA PHE A 76 14.32 19.26 -4.87
C PHE A 76 14.59 19.74 -3.44
N ASN A 77 13.67 20.55 -2.92
CA ASN A 77 13.73 21.04 -1.55
C ASN A 77 13.16 20.02 -0.57
N LEU A 78 12.04 19.37 -0.95
CA LEU A 78 11.30 18.45 -0.10
C LEU A 78 10.93 17.18 -0.87
N SER A 79 10.65 16.13 -0.12
CA SER A 79 10.25 14.81 -0.60
C SER A 79 8.84 14.48 -0.12
N MET A 80 7.99 14.04 -1.05
CA MET A 80 6.65 13.54 -0.75
C MET A 80 6.50 12.12 -1.27
N THR A 81 6.78 11.13 -0.42
CA THR A 81 6.90 9.72 -0.81
C THR A 81 6.27 8.76 0.19
N TYR A 82 6.20 7.46 -0.14
CA TYR A 82 5.69 6.44 0.78
C TYR A 82 6.60 6.18 1.99
N ARG A 83 7.85 6.66 1.95
CA ARG A 83 8.82 6.45 3.02
C ARG A 83 8.44 7.21 4.28
N LEU A 84 8.63 6.60 5.44
CA LEU A 84 8.29 7.24 6.73
C LEU A 84 9.26 8.39 7.08
N ASP A 85 10.43 8.43 6.45
CA ASP A 85 11.44 9.49 6.59
C ASP A 85 11.37 10.57 5.48
N SER A 86 10.28 10.60 4.70
CA SER A 86 10.00 11.68 3.75
C SER A 86 9.48 12.93 4.47
N ASP A 87 9.75 14.12 3.94
CA ASP A 87 9.23 15.39 4.50
C ASP A 87 7.69 15.37 4.61
N PHE A 88 7.04 14.77 3.61
CA PHE A 88 5.61 14.48 3.63
C PHE A 88 5.35 13.01 3.29
N TYR A 89 4.73 12.28 4.22
CA TYR A 89 4.28 10.93 3.96
C TYR A 89 3.13 10.91 2.93
N TYR A 90 3.32 10.14 1.86
CA TYR A 90 2.36 9.94 0.79
C TYR A 90 2.26 8.46 0.38
N GLY A 91 2.02 7.57 1.36
CA GLY A 91 1.77 6.15 1.13
C GLY A 91 0.29 5.79 0.86
N TYR A 92 0.02 4.53 0.53
CA TYR A 92 -1.29 4.10 0.00
C TYR A 92 -2.42 4.00 1.03
N GLY A 93 -2.11 4.04 2.32
CA GLY A 93 -3.09 4.00 3.39
C GLY A 93 -2.45 4.13 4.76
N ARG A 94 -3.28 4.17 5.79
CA ARG A 94 -2.86 4.18 7.20
C ARG A 94 -3.96 3.58 8.07
N LEU A 95 -3.58 2.91 9.15
CA LEU A 95 -4.50 2.57 10.22
C LEU A 95 -4.61 3.75 11.20
N LYS A 96 -5.81 4.02 11.69
CA LYS A 96 -6.06 4.98 12.76
C LYS A 96 -6.61 4.21 13.95
N LYS A 97 -6.04 4.43 15.13
CA LYS A 97 -6.55 3.84 16.38
C LYS A 97 -8.00 4.28 16.59
N ILE A 98 -8.86 3.31 16.92
CA ILE A 98 -10.24 3.58 17.33
C ILE A 98 -10.19 4.30 18.70
N THR A 99 -10.89 5.42 18.78
CA THR A 99 -11.00 6.29 19.96
C THR A 99 -12.48 6.52 20.29
N MET A 100 -12.77 7.10 21.46
CA MET A 100 -14.14 7.52 21.81
C MET A 100 -14.75 8.54 20.82
N SER A 101 -13.91 9.27 20.09
CA SER A 101 -14.32 10.20 19.04
C SER A 101 -14.48 9.57 17.66
N THR A 102 -14.26 8.27 17.53
CA THR A 102 -14.50 7.55 16.27
C THR A 102 -15.99 7.34 16.09
N ASP A 103 -16.51 7.71 14.92
CA ASP A 103 -17.90 7.49 14.51
C ASP A 103 -18.30 6.02 14.74
N PRO A 104 -19.27 5.73 15.64
CA PRO A 104 -19.68 4.38 15.97
C PRO A 104 -20.14 3.56 14.76
N SER A 105 -20.67 4.20 13.71
CA SER A 105 -21.09 3.52 12.48
C SER A 105 -19.92 2.88 11.71
N LYS A 106 -18.68 3.31 11.99
CA LYS A 106 -17.45 2.77 11.39
C LYS A 106 -16.83 1.63 12.20
N ILE A 107 -17.34 1.38 13.41
CA ILE A 107 -16.81 0.35 14.32
C ILE A 107 -17.63 -0.93 14.13
N ARG A 108 -16.99 -2.02 13.69
CA ARG A 108 -17.65 -3.31 13.49
C ARG A 108 -17.82 -4.08 14.80
N ASN A 109 -18.97 -4.71 14.98
CA ASN A 109 -19.25 -5.58 16.11
C ASN A 109 -18.56 -6.96 15.94
N TRP A 110 -17.85 -7.42 16.97
CA TRP A 110 -17.17 -8.73 16.97
C TRP A 110 -18.11 -9.92 16.73
N LYS A 111 -19.37 -9.85 17.14
CA LYS A 111 -20.38 -10.90 16.86
C LYS A 111 -20.63 -11.01 15.36
N ASP A 112 -20.70 -9.88 14.64
CA ASP A 112 -20.93 -9.87 13.19
C ASP A 112 -19.67 -10.23 12.42
N ILE A 113 -18.49 -9.78 12.87
CA ILE A 113 -17.20 -10.25 12.35
C ILE A 113 -17.13 -11.78 12.43
N LYS A 114 -17.42 -12.38 13.60
CA LYS A 114 -17.41 -13.84 13.78
C LYS A 114 -18.40 -14.55 12.85
N LYS A 115 -19.59 -14.00 12.61
CA LYS A 115 -20.56 -14.54 11.64
C LYS A 115 -20.01 -14.51 10.21
N ILE A 116 -19.38 -13.41 9.79
CA ILE A 116 -18.77 -13.28 8.47
C ILE A 116 -17.63 -14.28 8.32
N VAL A 117 -16.74 -14.36 9.31
CA VAL A 117 -15.59 -15.26 9.30
C VAL A 117 -16.01 -16.73 9.19
N LYS A 118 -17.04 -17.16 9.92
CA LYS A 118 -17.56 -18.54 9.84
C LYS A 118 -18.08 -18.93 8.44
N LYS A 119 -18.45 -17.95 7.61
CA LYS A 119 -18.90 -18.18 6.23
C LYS A 119 -17.73 -18.33 5.25
N LYS A 120 -16.52 -17.92 5.60
CA LYS A 120 -15.33 -18.07 4.75
C LYS A 120 -14.95 -19.55 4.62
N LYS A 121 -14.85 -20.04 3.38
CA LYS A 121 -14.57 -21.45 3.03
C LYS A 121 -13.29 -21.62 2.23
N LYS A 122 -12.84 -20.59 1.54
CA LYS A 122 -11.63 -20.61 0.73
C LYS A 122 -10.44 -20.14 1.56
N SER A 123 -9.27 -20.66 1.21
CA SER A 123 -8.04 -20.39 1.95
C SER A 123 -7.47 -19.02 1.60
N ILE A 124 -6.65 -18.95 0.55
CA ILE A 124 -5.90 -17.75 0.19
C ILE A 124 -6.46 -17.12 -1.09
N LEU A 125 -6.57 -15.80 -1.09
CA LEU A 125 -6.85 -14.98 -2.27
C LEU A 125 -5.62 -14.16 -2.67
N GLN A 126 -5.41 -13.97 -3.97
CA GLN A 126 -4.46 -12.99 -4.49
C GLN A 126 -4.98 -12.30 -5.75
N PHE A 127 -4.82 -10.98 -5.82
CA PHE A 127 -4.98 -10.23 -7.07
C PHE A 127 -3.61 -9.84 -7.62
N VAL A 128 -3.32 -10.26 -8.86
CA VAL A 128 -2.05 -9.96 -9.52
C VAL A 128 -2.31 -9.53 -10.96
N SER A 129 -1.68 -8.43 -11.37
CA SER A 129 -1.60 -7.98 -12.76
C SER A 129 -0.16 -7.91 -13.29
N HIS A 130 0.84 -8.02 -12.42
CA HIS A 130 2.27 -7.97 -12.76
C HIS A 130 2.88 -9.33 -12.50
N CYS A 131 3.12 -10.09 -13.57
CA CYS A 131 3.53 -11.51 -13.51
C CYS A 131 5.03 -11.71 -13.28
N TYR A 132 5.85 -10.70 -13.59
CA TYR A 132 7.28 -10.70 -13.34
C TYR A 132 7.61 -9.51 -12.46
N THR A 133 8.19 -9.76 -11.30
CA THR A 133 8.41 -8.70 -10.31
C THR A 133 9.80 -8.76 -9.67
N PRO A 134 10.40 -7.60 -9.31
CA PRO A 134 11.64 -7.56 -8.54
C PRO A 134 11.59 -8.36 -7.24
N SER A 135 10.42 -8.47 -6.60
CA SER A 135 10.25 -9.25 -5.37
C SER A 135 10.26 -10.76 -5.57
N LYS A 136 10.14 -11.27 -6.80
CA LYS A 136 9.98 -12.71 -7.08
C LYS A 136 8.80 -13.35 -6.35
N ARG A 137 7.77 -12.55 -6.06
CA ARG A 137 6.56 -13.03 -5.37
C ARG A 137 5.86 -14.14 -6.15
N GLU A 138 5.97 -14.12 -7.48
CA GLU A 138 5.43 -15.14 -8.37
C GLU A 138 6.03 -16.52 -8.06
N ASP A 139 7.36 -16.60 -7.90
CA ASP A 139 8.08 -17.84 -7.62
C ASP A 139 7.67 -18.41 -6.24
N TYR A 140 7.55 -17.54 -5.23
CA TYR A 140 7.09 -17.94 -3.89
C TYR A 140 5.65 -18.49 -3.94
N VAL A 141 4.77 -17.82 -4.68
CA VAL A 141 3.36 -18.23 -4.80
C VAL A 141 3.22 -19.56 -5.53
N ASP A 142 4.03 -19.79 -6.56
CA ASP A 142 4.00 -21.04 -7.32
C ASP A 142 4.47 -22.24 -6.48
N GLU A 143 5.41 -22.04 -5.57
CA GLU A 143 5.77 -23.06 -4.59
C GLU A 143 4.67 -23.23 -3.51
N LEU A 144 4.11 -22.13 -3.00
CA LEU A 144 3.05 -22.17 -1.97
C LEU A 144 1.79 -22.94 -2.43
N LYS A 145 1.38 -22.77 -3.70
CA LYS A 145 0.21 -23.46 -4.29
C LYS A 145 0.30 -24.98 -4.24
N ARG A 146 1.48 -25.55 -4.09
CA ARG A 146 1.68 -27.00 -3.99
C ARG A 146 1.16 -27.56 -2.66
N TYR A 147 1.03 -26.71 -1.64
CA TYR A 147 0.73 -27.12 -0.26
C TYR A 147 -0.60 -26.58 0.24
N ILE A 148 -1.14 -25.51 -0.36
CA ILE A 148 -2.40 -24.89 0.05
C ILE A 148 -3.10 -24.22 -1.15
N ASN A 149 -4.44 -24.19 -1.13
CA ASN A 149 -5.22 -23.63 -2.22
C ASN A 149 -5.10 -22.09 -2.27
N VAL A 150 -4.50 -21.57 -3.34
CA VAL A 150 -4.40 -20.14 -3.63
C VAL A 150 -5.25 -19.81 -4.83
N THR A 151 -6.32 -19.04 -4.61
CA THR A 151 -7.13 -18.49 -5.72
C THR A 151 -6.49 -17.20 -6.23
N ILE A 152 -6.03 -17.20 -7.48
CA ILE A 152 -5.45 -16.03 -8.14
C ILE A 152 -6.43 -15.45 -9.15
N PHE A 153 -6.67 -14.14 -9.06
CA PHE A 153 -7.46 -13.41 -10.04
C PHE A 153 -6.65 -12.28 -10.69
N GLY A 154 -6.95 -12.06 -11.98
CA GLY A 154 -6.59 -10.84 -12.70
C GLY A 154 -7.59 -9.71 -12.45
N LYS A 155 -7.68 -8.75 -13.39
CA LYS A 155 -8.50 -7.53 -13.29
C LYS A 155 -10.03 -7.76 -13.20
N CYS A 156 -10.54 -8.98 -13.33
CA CYS A 156 -11.97 -9.24 -13.47
C CYS A 156 -12.49 -10.31 -12.48
N THR A 157 -13.57 -9.95 -11.78
CA THR A 157 -14.54 -10.79 -11.05
C THR A 157 -14.00 -11.80 -10.03
N SER A 158 -14.04 -11.42 -8.75
CA SER A 158 -14.10 -12.41 -7.67
C SER A 158 -14.91 -11.88 -6.48
N ASN A 159 -15.28 -12.80 -5.59
CA ASN A 159 -15.96 -12.52 -4.34
C ASN A 159 -14.94 -12.70 -3.18
N PRO A 160 -14.20 -11.64 -2.78
CA PRO A 160 -13.19 -11.75 -1.71
C PRO A 160 -13.75 -12.20 -0.36
N SER A 161 -15.07 -12.13 -0.18
CA SER A 161 -15.73 -12.46 1.09
C SER A 161 -15.69 -13.94 1.47
N GLU A 162 -15.31 -14.82 0.53
CA GLU A 162 -15.22 -16.27 0.78
C GLU A 162 -13.86 -16.75 1.30
N HIS A 163 -12.82 -15.92 1.16
CA HIS A 163 -11.44 -16.26 1.50
C HIS A 163 -11.07 -15.81 2.91
N ARG A 164 -10.11 -16.51 3.51
CA ARG A 164 -9.61 -16.24 4.87
C ARG A 164 -8.38 -15.34 4.85
N PHE A 165 -7.45 -15.63 3.97
CA PHE A 165 -6.19 -14.90 3.85
C PHE A 165 -6.09 -14.16 2.52
N TYR A 166 -5.25 -13.12 2.51
CA TYR A 166 -4.92 -12.39 1.29
C TYR A 166 -3.42 -12.21 1.15
N LEU A 167 -2.84 -12.66 0.02
CA LEU A 167 -1.44 -12.40 -0.28
C LEU A 167 -1.25 -10.94 -0.65
N SER A 168 -0.83 -10.14 0.33
CA SER A 168 -0.50 -8.72 0.20
C SER A 168 0.92 -8.53 -0.32
N PHE A 169 1.36 -9.39 -1.24
CA PHE A 169 2.73 -9.43 -1.72
C PHE A 169 2.99 -8.26 -2.68
N GLU A 170 3.91 -7.39 -2.29
CA GLU A 170 4.34 -6.27 -3.11
C GLU A 170 5.20 -6.73 -4.29
N ASN A 171 5.17 -5.96 -5.38
CA ASN A 171 6.05 -6.20 -6.54
C ASN A 171 7.53 -5.91 -6.23
N SER A 172 7.82 -5.25 -5.10
CA SER A 172 9.16 -4.88 -4.66
C SER A 172 9.25 -5.04 -3.15
N VAL A 173 10.32 -5.68 -2.65
CA VAL A 173 10.58 -5.81 -1.21
C VAL A 173 11.41 -4.61 -0.77
N CYS A 174 10.75 -3.50 -0.42
CA CYS A 174 11.40 -2.25 -0.02
C CYS A 174 10.87 -1.77 1.34
N ARG A 175 11.77 -1.20 2.17
CA ARG A 175 11.39 -0.60 3.46
C ARG A 175 10.29 0.44 3.25
N ASP A 176 9.24 0.36 4.08
CA ASP A 176 8.03 1.21 4.12
C ASP A 176 7.11 1.11 2.87
N TYR A 177 7.46 0.31 1.84
CA TYR A 177 6.66 0.20 0.62
C TYR A 177 5.46 -0.72 0.83
N ILE A 178 4.35 -0.14 1.30
CA ILE A 178 3.08 -0.83 1.53
C ILE A 178 1.99 -0.12 0.71
N THR A 179 1.34 -0.89 -0.16
CA THR A 179 0.47 -0.35 -1.20
C THR A 179 -1.02 -0.64 -0.96
N GLU A 180 -1.86 -0.32 -1.94
CA GLU A 180 -3.28 -0.65 -1.96
C GLU A 180 -3.54 -2.15 -1.73
N LYS A 181 -2.58 -3.04 -2.05
CA LYS A 181 -2.73 -4.49 -1.89
C LYS A 181 -3.11 -4.86 -0.45
N LEU A 182 -2.48 -4.21 0.53
CA LEU A 182 -2.83 -4.38 1.93
C LEU A 182 -4.11 -3.60 2.27
N PHE A 183 -4.11 -2.29 2.01
CA PHE A 183 -5.12 -1.39 2.58
C PHE A 183 -6.52 -1.57 1.99
N THR A 184 -6.66 -2.02 0.75
CA THR A 184 -7.97 -2.23 0.10
C THR A 184 -8.65 -3.53 0.50
N ARG A 185 -8.00 -4.37 1.33
CA ARG A 185 -8.47 -5.71 1.70
C ARG A 185 -8.65 -5.92 3.19
N ILE A 186 -8.02 -5.09 4.03
CA ILE A 186 -8.18 -5.15 5.49
C ILE A 186 -9.65 -5.02 5.91
N ASP A 187 -10.43 -4.16 5.24
CA ASP A 187 -11.87 -3.99 5.52
C ASP A 187 -12.73 -5.19 5.08
N GLN A 188 -12.18 -6.15 4.32
CA GLN A 188 -12.84 -7.38 3.87
C GLN A 188 -12.62 -8.56 4.84
N LEU A 189 -12.04 -8.28 6.03
CA LEU A 189 -11.74 -9.28 7.07
C LEU A 189 -10.86 -10.41 6.54
N LEU A 190 -9.97 -10.09 5.59
CA LEU A 190 -8.93 -10.97 5.10
C LEU A 190 -7.68 -10.73 5.94
N ILE A 191 -7.09 -11.79 6.50
CA ILE A 191 -5.80 -11.65 7.19
C ILE A 191 -4.71 -11.49 6.12
N PRO A 192 -3.99 -10.37 6.11
CA PRO A 192 -2.94 -10.15 5.12
C PRO A 192 -1.73 -11.04 5.40
N ILE A 193 -1.25 -11.71 4.36
CA ILE A 193 0.04 -12.40 4.34
C ILE A 193 1.02 -11.51 3.58
N VAL A 194 2.14 -11.17 4.20
CA VAL A 194 3.15 -10.23 3.68
C VAL A 194 4.49 -10.92 3.48
N LEU A 195 5.38 -10.38 2.63
CA LEU A 195 6.66 -11.02 2.34
C LEU A 195 7.71 -10.84 3.44
N LYS A 196 7.72 -9.69 4.14
CA LYS A 196 8.81 -9.33 5.06
C LYS A 196 8.34 -8.60 6.31
N LYS A 197 8.39 -9.24 7.48
CA LYS A 197 7.87 -8.71 8.75
C LYS A 197 8.38 -7.32 9.11
N SER A 198 9.69 -7.11 8.97
CA SER A 198 10.36 -5.89 9.43
C SER A 198 9.85 -4.61 8.76
N PHE A 199 9.19 -4.71 7.60
CA PHE A 199 8.62 -3.56 6.90
C PHE A 199 7.22 -3.18 7.37
N TYR A 200 6.52 -4.05 8.09
CA TYR A 200 5.14 -3.84 8.53
C TYR A 200 5.02 -3.49 10.02
N ARG A 201 6.01 -3.88 10.84
CA ARG A 201 6.02 -3.69 12.30
C ARG A 201 5.77 -2.26 12.81
N HIS A 202 6.14 -1.25 12.03
CA HIS A 202 5.91 0.17 12.39
C HIS A 202 4.63 0.76 11.78
N ILE A 203 3.89 -0.02 11.00
CA ILE A 203 2.71 0.42 10.23
C ILE A 203 1.45 -0.34 10.66
N LEU A 204 1.60 -1.61 11.04
CA LEU A 204 0.53 -2.50 11.49
C LEU A 204 0.85 -3.09 12.87
N PRO A 205 -0.17 -3.37 13.71
CA PRO A 205 0.02 -4.21 14.90
C PRO A 205 0.61 -5.58 14.54
N ASP A 206 1.53 -6.10 15.36
CA ASP A 206 2.29 -7.33 15.07
C ASP A 206 1.38 -8.56 14.85
N ASP A 207 0.23 -8.65 15.52
CA ASP A 207 -0.71 -9.77 15.39
C ASP A 207 -1.77 -9.58 14.28
N SER A 208 -1.70 -8.49 13.50
CA SER A 208 -2.71 -8.17 12.47
C SER A 208 -2.38 -8.70 11.07
N TYR A 209 -1.25 -9.38 10.91
CA TYR A 209 -0.77 -9.92 9.64
C TYR A 209 0.11 -11.16 9.87
N ILE A 210 0.29 -11.96 8.84
CA ILE A 210 1.19 -13.12 8.83
C ILE A 210 2.36 -12.81 7.91
N ALA A 211 3.60 -12.95 8.41
CA ALA A 211 4.79 -12.69 7.62
C ALA A 211 5.36 -13.99 7.05
N ALA A 212 5.51 -14.07 5.74
CA ALA A 212 6.04 -15.25 5.05
C ALA A 212 7.48 -15.57 5.44
N ASP A 213 8.27 -14.56 5.83
CA ASP A 213 9.66 -14.71 6.28
C ASP A 213 9.81 -15.15 7.75
N ASP A 214 8.70 -15.29 8.50
CA ASP A 214 8.71 -15.98 9.79
C ASP A 214 8.75 -17.52 9.63
N PHE A 215 8.59 -18.04 8.41
CA PHE A 215 8.55 -19.47 8.10
C PHE A 215 9.78 -19.91 7.31
N SER A 216 10.27 -21.11 7.61
CA SER A 216 11.43 -21.70 6.92
C SER A 216 11.19 -22.00 5.44
N SER A 217 9.93 -22.14 5.01
CA SER A 217 9.55 -22.48 3.64
C SER A 217 8.08 -22.12 3.36
N PRO A 218 7.66 -22.03 2.08
CA PRO A 218 6.24 -21.93 1.73
C PRO A 218 5.39 -23.09 2.27
N LYS A 219 5.97 -24.29 2.41
CA LYS A 219 5.28 -25.44 3.01
C LYS A 219 4.95 -25.21 4.48
N THR A 220 5.90 -24.74 5.28
CA THR A 220 5.67 -24.50 6.71
C THR A 220 4.70 -23.34 6.95
N LEU A 221 4.67 -22.34 6.05
CA LEU A 221 3.59 -21.36 6.01
C LEU A 221 2.24 -22.01 5.71
N ALA A 222 2.13 -22.86 4.69
CA ALA A 222 0.89 -23.55 4.34
C ALA A 222 0.34 -24.44 5.48
N ASP A 223 1.23 -25.17 6.17
CA ASP A 223 0.88 -25.98 7.34
C ASP A 223 0.30 -25.11 8.47
N TYR A 224 0.93 -23.96 8.76
CA TYR A 224 0.43 -22.99 9.75
C TYR A 224 -0.93 -22.41 9.35
N LEU A 225 -1.08 -21.96 8.11
CA LEU A 225 -2.35 -21.41 7.62
C LEU A 225 -3.47 -22.44 7.76
N SER A 226 -3.23 -23.68 7.36
CA SER A 226 -4.20 -24.78 7.50
C SER A 226 -4.62 -25.02 8.95
N ALA A 227 -3.71 -24.90 9.92
CA ALA A 227 -4.04 -24.99 11.34
C ALA A 227 -4.93 -23.81 11.80
N VAL A 228 -4.62 -22.59 11.37
CA VAL A 228 -5.40 -21.38 11.68
C VAL A 228 -6.80 -21.44 11.08
N GLU A 229 -6.97 -21.94 9.84
CA GLU A 229 -8.30 -22.06 9.19
C GLU A 229 -9.27 -22.94 9.97
N ASN A 230 -8.73 -23.99 10.58
CA ASN A 230 -9.47 -24.98 11.36
C ASN A 230 -9.69 -24.57 12.82
N ASN A 231 -9.05 -23.49 13.28
CA ASN A 231 -9.20 -22.97 14.63
C ASN A 231 -9.76 -21.54 14.62
N ILE A 232 -11.08 -21.42 14.80
CA ILE A 232 -11.75 -20.11 14.82
C ILE A 232 -11.26 -19.20 15.95
N THR A 233 -10.78 -19.75 17.07
CA THR A 233 -10.24 -18.94 18.16
C THR A 233 -8.91 -18.34 17.74
N GLU A 234 -8.04 -19.10 17.08
CA GLU A 234 -6.76 -18.62 16.57
C GLU A 234 -6.94 -17.60 15.45
N TYR A 235 -7.83 -17.87 14.49
CA TYR A 235 -8.11 -16.93 13.39
C TYR A 235 -8.66 -15.57 13.89
N MET A 236 -9.35 -15.55 15.03
CA MET A 236 -10.01 -14.35 15.57
C MET A 236 -9.15 -13.56 16.57
N LYS A 237 -7.95 -14.05 16.90
CA LYS A 237 -6.94 -13.26 17.64
C LYS A 237 -6.42 -12.14 16.76
#